data_AF-A0A2X3BGC3-F1
#
_entry.id   AF-A0A2X3BGC3-F1
#
_cell.length_a   1.000
_cell.length_b   1.000
_cell.length_c   1.000
_cell.angle_alpha   90.00
_cell.angle_beta   90.00
_cell.angle_gamma   90.00
#
_symmetry.space_group_name_H-M   'P 1'
#
loop_
_entity.id
_entity.type
_entity.pdbx_description
1 polymer ?
#
loop_
_entity_poly.entity_id
_entity_poly.type
_entity_poly.pdbx_seq_one_letter_code
_entity_poly.pdbx_strand_id
1 'polypeptide(L)'
;MITQQNLKAVLELLGFKKLESKTESKIAESNKLESKQAHIYTKTINSHTMQVDFANQKLIYPQGIKIHDTTTSNFSHPENFVVFECVHRLLEKGYKAESLELEPRWQLGREAKSGKADILVRDNKNAPYLIIECKTAGENTKNKSEFSKEWERMKENGGQLFSYFQQEKATKFLCLYASDLEAESKSIKYQNYIIQAFDNDEYLQENDIEKSYKKASNNTELFAVWKESYKLQFFTQGIFENDVNAYKILETTPTFSKLKEEGKYHEFAKILRKHNISGKENALDKLVNIFLCKIYDESFNETLSF
;
A
#
# COMPACT_ATOMS: atom_id res chain seq x y z
N MET A 1 3.87 -4.02 19.38
CA MET A 1 4.66 -3.30 18.36
C MET A 1 5.66 -4.27 17.73
N ILE A 2 5.98 -4.11 16.45
CA ILE A 2 7.07 -4.87 15.83
C ILE A 2 8.39 -4.37 16.41
N THR A 3 9.21 -5.28 16.91
CA THR A 3 10.53 -5.01 17.50
C THR A 3 11.55 -6.01 16.97
N GLN A 4 12.84 -5.77 17.24
CA GLN A 4 13.89 -6.72 16.89
C GLN A 4 13.65 -8.12 17.51
N GLN A 5 13.02 -8.21 18.68
CA GLN A 5 12.74 -9.49 19.35
C GLN A 5 11.69 -10.32 18.60
N ASN A 6 10.66 -9.70 18.03
CA ASN A 6 9.58 -10.41 17.34
C ASN A 6 9.70 -10.39 15.79
N LEU A 7 10.65 -9.64 15.23
CA LEU A 7 10.84 -9.49 13.78
C LEU A 7 10.98 -10.83 13.05
N LYS A 8 11.66 -11.82 13.64
CA LYS A 8 11.78 -13.17 13.03
C LYS A 8 10.41 -13.82 12.80
N ALA A 9 9.55 -13.79 13.82
CA ALA A 9 8.19 -14.33 13.72
C ALA A 9 7.36 -13.57 12.68
N VAL A 10 7.53 -12.23 12.61
CA VAL A 10 6.89 -11.41 11.58
C VAL A 10 7.33 -11.86 10.18
N LEU A 11 8.63 -12.01 9.94
CA LEU A 11 9.17 -12.42 8.65
C LEU A 11 8.67 -13.80 8.22
N GLU A 12 8.62 -14.76 9.14
CA GLU A 12 8.07 -16.10 8.88
C GLU A 12 6.59 -16.04 8.48
N LEU A 13 5.78 -15.23 9.17
CA LEU A 13 4.37 -15.03 8.82
C LEU A 13 4.18 -14.33 7.47
N LEU A 14 5.09 -13.41 7.11
CA LEU A 14 5.11 -12.78 5.79
C LEU A 14 5.66 -13.72 4.70
N GLY A 15 6.07 -14.94 5.05
CA GLY A 15 6.57 -15.96 4.11
C GLY A 15 8.03 -15.79 3.70
N PHE A 16 8.82 -15.03 4.45
CA PHE A 16 10.27 -15.00 4.28
C PHE A 16 10.88 -16.31 4.77
N LYS A 17 11.90 -16.79 4.05
CA LYS A 17 12.64 -18.00 4.40
C LYS A 17 14.06 -17.64 4.78
N LYS A 18 14.63 -18.39 5.72
CA LYS A 18 16.04 -18.29 6.03
C LYS A 18 16.86 -18.71 4.80
N LEU A 19 17.84 -17.90 4.42
CA LEU A 19 18.77 -18.24 3.35
C LEU A 19 19.73 -19.31 3.90
N GLU A 20 19.62 -20.54 3.38
CA GLU A 20 20.56 -21.61 3.73
C GLU A 20 21.91 -21.33 3.09
N SER A 21 23.00 -21.51 3.84
CA SER A 21 24.32 -21.55 3.25
C SER A 21 24.41 -22.79 2.37
N LYS A 22 24.78 -22.63 1.10
CA LYS A 22 25.20 -23.77 0.29
C LYS A 22 26.48 -24.32 0.92
N THR A 23 26.37 -25.32 1.77
CA THR A 23 27.51 -26.15 2.16
C THR A 23 27.90 -26.95 0.92
N GLU A 24 28.88 -26.45 0.17
CA GLU A 24 29.71 -27.34 -0.63
C GLU A 24 30.38 -28.32 0.33
N SER A 25 29.89 -29.54 0.32
CA SER A 25 30.50 -30.66 1.00
C SER A 25 31.85 -30.95 0.34
N LYS A 26 32.93 -30.57 1.01
CA LYS A 26 34.22 -31.29 0.98
C LYS A 26 35.12 -30.89 2.15
N ILE A 27 35.05 -31.75 3.17
CA ILE A 27 36.13 -32.25 4.04
C ILE A 27 36.89 -31.25 4.94
N ALA A 28 36.73 -31.54 6.24
CA ALA A 28 37.66 -31.46 7.38
C ALA A 28 38.10 -30.11 7.98
N GLU A 29 37.78 -30.05 9.27
CA GLU A 29 38.56 -29.55 10.42
C GLU A 29 38.67 -28.04 10.70
N SER A 30 38.28 -27.73 11.93
CA SER A 30 38.73 -26.62 12.78
C SER A 30 38.68 -25.21 12.18
N ASN A 31 37.47 -24.66 12.10
CA ASN A 31 37.08 -23.40 12.74
C ASN A 31 35.62 -23.13 12.37
N LYS A 32 34.74 -23.07 13.36
CA LYS A 32 33.30 -22.82 13.16
C LYS A 32 33.11 -21.33 12.81
N LEU A 33 33.51 -20.95 11.61
CA LEU A 33 33.18 -19.67 11.01
C LEU A 33 31.68 -19.77 10.66
N GLU A 34 30.82 -19.30 11.56
CA GLU A 34 29.40 -19.18 11.27
C GLU A 34 29.24 -18.40 9.96
N SER A 35 28.73 -19.06 8.92
CA SER A 35 28.61 -18.44 7.60
C SER A 35 27.74 -17.19 7.71
N LYS A 36 28.22 -16.02 7.26
CA LYS A 36 27.49 -14.74 7.31
C LYS A 36 26.07 -14.81 6.72
N GLN A 37 25.80 -15.77 5.83
CA GLN A 37 24.47 -16.01 5.23
C GLN A 37 23.45 -16.67 6.17
N ALA A 38 23.87 -17.32 7.25
CA ALA A 38 22.99 -18.03 8.19
C ALA A 38 22.10 -17.10 9.05
N HIS A 39 22.17 -15.79 8.84
CA HIS A 39 21.37 -14.78 9.53
C HIS A 39 20.49 -13.95 8.60
N ILE A 40 20.36 -14.36 7.34
CA ILE A 40 19.57 -13.64 6.33
C ILE A 40 18.22 -14.32 6.14
N TYR A 41 17.14 -13.54 6.18
CA TYR A 41 15.80 -13.94 5.74
C TYR A 41 15.52 -13.30 4.39
N THR A 42 14.89 -14.03 3.47
CA THR A 42 14.63 -13.55 2.12
C THR A 42 13.25 -13.96 1.61
N LYS A 43 12.64 -13.09 0.80
CA LYS A 43 11.43 -13.36 0.04
C LYS A 43 11.54 -12.69 -1.32
N THR A 44 11.12 -13.38 -2.37
CA THR A 44 10.99 -12.80 -3.72
C THR A 44 9.51 -12.65 -4.07
N ILE A 45 9.12 -11.46 -4.50
CA ILE A 45 7.75 -11.08 -4.88
C ILE A 45 7.80 -10.54 -6.31
N ASN A 46 7.14 -11.19 -7.27
CA ASN A 46 7.09 -10.74 -8.66
C ASN A 46 8.46 -10.33 -9.24
N SER A 47 9.51 -11.12 -8.96
CA SER A 47 10.95 -10.90 -9.29
C SER A 47 11.75 -9.94 -8.40
N HIS A 48 11.11 -9.26 -7.45
CA HIS A 48 11.74 -8.35 -6.50
C HIS A 48 12.11 -9.06 -5.20
N THR A 49 13.40 -9.08 -4.85
CA THR A 49 13.88 -9.75 -3.63
C THR A 49 14.02 -8.77 -2.48
N MET A 50 13.32 -9.05 -1.38
CA MET A 50 13.49 -8.39 -0.09
C MET A 50 14.33 -9.27 0.82
N GLN A 51 15.18 -8.66 1.65
CA GLN A 51 15.98 -9.40 2.63
C GLN A 51 16.10 -8.67 3.97
N VAL A 52 16.32 -9.43 5.02
CA VAL A 52 16.65 -8.93 6.35
C VAL A 52 17.91 -9.62 6.83
N ASP A 53 18.96 -8.86 7.09
CA ASP A 53 20.24 -9.33 7.59
C ASP A 53 20.33 -9.02 9.09
N PHE A 54 20.14 -10.05 9.92
CA PHE A 54 20.19 -9.90 11.38
C PHE A 54 21.61 -9.70 11.91
N ALA A 55 22.64 -10.15 11.20
CA ALA A 55 24.04 -10.01 11.64
C ALA A 55 24.50 -8.56 11.49
N ASN A 56 24.13 -7.92 10.38
CA ASN A 56 24.46 -6.52 10.11
C ASN A 56 23.33 -5.55 10.50
N GLN A 57 22.21 -6.05 11.03
CA GLN A 57 21.02 -5.26 11.39
C GLN A 57 20.50 -4.39 10.24
N LYS A 58 20.41 -4.97 9.04
CA LYS A 58 19.99 -4.27 7.81
C LYS A 58 18.66 -4.79 7.29
N LEU A 59 17.85 -3.85 6.81
CA LEU A 59 16.64 -4.08 6.03
C LEU A 59 17.00 -3.79 4.57
N ILE A 60 16.92 -4.80 3.72
CA ILE A 60 17.38 -4.74 2.33
C ILE A 60 16.14 -4.76 1.44
N TYR A 61 15.85 -3.60 0.84
CA TYR A 61 14.77 -3.41 -0.10
C TYR A 61 15.15 -3.91 -1.51
N PRO A 62 14.18 -4.26 -2.36
CA PRO A 62 14.47 -4.74 -3.71
C PRO A 62 15.15 -3.70 -4.58
N GLN A 63 15.90 -4.19 -5.56
CA GLN A 63 16.36 -3.35 -6.67
C GLN A 63 15.14 -2.73 -7.39
N GLY A 64 15.30 -1.49 -7.86
CA GLY A 64 14.22 -0.70 -8.46
C GLY A 64 13.63 0.34 -7.52
N ILE A 65 13.55 0.05 -6.20
CA ILE A 65 13.13 1.05 -5.21
C ILE A 65 14.18 2.16 -5.13
N LYS A 66 13.76 3.41 -5.28
CA LYS A 66 14.65 4.56 -5.16
C LYS A 66 14.80 4.97 -3.69
N ILE A 67 15.98 4.76 -3.14
CA ILE A 67 16.30 5.04 -1.73
C ILE A 67 17.10 6.33 -1.65
N HIS A 68 16.54 7.38 -1.04
CA HIS A 68 17.23 8.68 -0.90
C HIS A 68 18.08 8.80 0.36
N ASP A 69 17.75 8.02 1.38
CA ASP A 69 18.41 7.95 2.67
C ASP A 69 18.26 6.53 3.22
N THR A 70 19.07 6.13 4.18
CA THR A 70 19.12 4.76 4.70
C THR A 70 18.64 4.65 6.14
N THR A 71 17.98 5.69 6.67
CA THR A 71 17.52 5.68 8.07
C THR A 71 16.42 4.65 8.31
N THR A 72 15.63 4.31 7.29
CA THR A 72 14.61 3.24 7.28
C THR A 72 15.16 1.86 6.89
N SER A 73 16.45 1.76 6.59
CA SER A 73 17.10 0.53 6.07
C SER A 73 17.89 -0.25 7.14
N ASN A 74 17.61 -0.01 8.42
CA ASN A 74 18.37 -0.58 9.55
C ASN A 74 17.47 -0.79 10.79
N PHE A 75 18.01 -1.35 11.86
CA PHE A 75 17.22 -1.73 13.06
C PHE A 75 17.18 -0.66 14.16
N SER A 76 17.66 0.57 13.90
CA SER A 76 17.81 1.61 14.93
C SER A 76 16.48 2.09 15.52
N HIS A 77 15.41 2.01 14.73
CA HIS A 77 14.08 2.42 15.14
C HIS A 77 13.04 1.34 14.83
N PRO A 78 12.12 1.02 15.76
CA PRO A 78 11.05 0.06 15.49
C PRO A 78 10.15 0.43 14.31
N GLU A 79 10.02 1.73 14.01
CA GLU A 79 9.28 2.25 12.85
C GLU A 79 9.84 1.72 11.52
N ASN A 80 11.15 1.48 11.44
CA ASN A 80 11.79 0.94 10.24
C ASN A 80 11.25 -0.45 9.88
N PHE A 81 10.85 -1.24 10.88
CA PHE A 81 10.22 -2.55 10.64
C PHE A 81 8.81 -2.41 10.06
N VAL A 82 8.08 -1.36 10.45
CA VAL A 82 6.77 -1.02 9.90
C VAL A 82 6.92 -0.54 8.45
N VAL A 83 7.92 0.29 8.14
CA VAL A 83 8.23 0.70 6.75
C VAL A 83 8.54 -0.51 5.89
N PHE A 84 9.38 -1.43 6.38
CA PHE A 84 9.71 -2.65 5.66
C PHE A 84 8.50 -3.55 5.39
N GLU A 85 7.62 -3.71 6.37
CA GLU A 85 6.38 -4.46 6.23
C GLU A 85 5.40 -3.76 5.26
N CYS A 86 5.31 -2.43 5.30
CA CYS A 86 4.47 -1.66 4.38
C CYS A 86 4.94 -1.82 2.92
N VAL A 87 6.25 -1.76 2.67
CA VAL A 87 6.83 -2.02 1.35
C VAL A 87 6.53 -3.45 0.89
N HIS A 88 6.67 -4.44 1.78
CA HIS A 88 6.29 -5.83 1.49
C HIS A 88 4.84 -5.92 1.00
N ARG A 89 3.91 -5.27 1.72
CA ARG A 89 2.48 -5.26 1.40
C ARG A 89 2.17 -4.55 0.08
N LEU A 90 2.86 -3.44 -0.22
CA LEU A 90 2.76 -2.76 -1.52
C LEU A 90 3.21 -3.67 -2.68
N LEU A 91 4.32 -4.39 -2.52
CA LEU A 91 4.82 -5.30 -3.55
C LEU A 91 3.89 -6.51 -3.77
N GLU A 92 3.36 -7.10 -2.69
CA GLU A 92 2.33 -8.16 -2.79
C GLU A 92 1.08 -7.68 -3.53
N LYS A 93 0.72 -6.40 -3.34
CA LYS A 93 -0.39 -5.77 -4.04
C LYS A 93 -0.18 -5.56 -5.54
N GLY A 94 1.06 -5.64 -6.01
CA GLY A 94 1.41 -5.42 -7.41
C GLY A 94 1.84 -3.99 -7.71
N TYR A 95 2.16 -3.17 -6.70
CA TYR A 95 2.93 -1.95 -6.93
C TYR A 95 4.33 -2.33 -7.40
N LYS A 96 4.82 -1.66 -8.44
CA LYS A 96 6.15 -1.88 -9.02
C LYS A 96 7.23 -1.31 -8.11
N ALA A 97 8.35 -1.98 -7.92
CA ALA A 97 9.45 -1.46 -7.11
C ALA A 97 9.96 -0.12 -7.64
N GLU A 98 10.00 0.05 -8.96
CA GLU A 98 10.41 1.28 -9.65
C GLU A 98 9.47 2.46 -9.40
N SER A 99 8.24 2.19 -8.92
CA SER A 99 7.29 3.22 -8.54
C SER A 99 7.43 3.66 -7.08
N LEU A 100 8.26 2.99 -6.28
CA LEU A 100 8.45 3.28 -4.87
C LEU A 100 9.73 4.11 -4.65
N GLU A 101 9.58 5.21 -3.92
CA GLU A 101 10.70 5.97 -3.37
C GLU A 101 10.65 5.92 -1.84
N LEU A 102 11.78 5.56 -1.21
CA LEU A 102 11.93 5.61 0.24
C LEU A 102 12.66 6.87 0.65
N GLU A 103 12.14 7.49 1.70
CA GLU A 103 12.76 8.65 2.32
C GLU A 103 12.97 9.85 1.37
N PRO A 104 12.05 10.16 0.41
CA PRO A 104 12.23 11.28 -0.49
C PRO A 104 12.40 12.59 0.29
N ARG A 105 13.34 13.41 -0.16
CA ARG A 105 13.63 14.73 0.41
C ARG A 105 13.23 15.81 -0.58
N TRP A 106 12.44 16.77 -0.12
CA TRP A 106 12.12 17.96 -0.89
C TRP A 106 12.99 19.12 -0.40
N GLN A 107 13.69 19.82 -1.30
CA GLN A 107 14.50 20.97 -0.89
C GLN A 107 13.59 22.14 -0.50
N LEU A 108 13.40 22.35 0.80
CA LEU A 108 13.04 23.67 1.30
C LEU A 108 14.30 24.55 1.19
N GLY A 109 14.18 25.79 0.71
CA GLY A 109 15.32 26.67 0.43
C GLY A 109 16.37 26.76 1.56
N ARG A 110 17.58 27.20 1.21
CA ARG A 110 18.92 27.15 1.87
C ARG A 110 19.09 26.84 3.37
N GLU A 111 18.09 27.01 4.24
CA GLU A 111 18.22 26.87 5.70
C GLU A 111 17.11 26.04 6.37
N ALA A 112 16.07 25.57 5.66
CA ALA A 112 14.97 24.85 6.29
C ALA A 112 15.17 23.33 6.24
N LYS A 113 15.09 22.66 7.41
CA LYS A 113 15.02 21.20 7.51
C LYS A 113 13.77 20.71 6.76
N SER A 114 13.97 20.05 5.63
CA SER A 114 12.90 19.41 4.88
C SER A 114 12.36 18.21 5.65
N GLY A 115 11.03 18.07 5.65
CA GLY A 115 10.39 16.81 6.01
C GLY A 115 10.81 15.69 5.04
N LYS A 116 10.83 14.46 5.54
CA LYS A 116 11.20 13.27 4.79
C LYS A 116 10.09 12.24 5.00
N ALA A 117 9.30 11.98 3.97
CA ALA A 117 8.25 10.98 4.05
C ALA A 117 8.86 9.57 4.06
N ASP A 118 8.20 8.59 4.66
CA ASP A 118 8.73 7.23 4.66
C ASP A 118 8.67 6.59 3.27
N ILE A 119 7.51 6.66 2.61
CA ILE A 119 7.27 6.07 1.30
C ILE A 119 6.50 7.05 0.41
N LEU A 120 7.01 7.27 -0.80
CA LEU A 120 6.28 7.87 -1.91
C LEU A 120 6.07 6.83 -3.00
N VAL A 121 4.82 6.69 -3.44
CA VAL A 121 4.43 5.85 -4.56
C VAL A 121 4.07 6.75 -5.74
N ARG A 122 4.64 6.44 -6.91
CA ARG A 122 4.28 7.05 -8.19
C ARG A 122 3.29 6.19 -8.95
N ASP A 123 2.45 6.81 -9.76
CA ASP A 123 1.56 6.07 -10.66
C ASP A 123 2.30 5.52 -11.89
N ASN A 124 1.57 4.84 -12.78
CA ASN A 124 2.12 4.31 -14.03
C ASN A 124 2.62 5.39 -15.02
N LYS A 125 2.33 6.67 -14.78
CA LYS A 125 2.81 7.82 -15.54
C LYS A 125 3.94 8.56 -14.82
N ASN A 126 4.49 7.97 -13.75
CA ASN A 126 5.54 8.53 -12.92
C ASN A 126 5.13 9.81 -12.14
N ALA A 127 3.83 10.08 -12.01
CA ALA A 127 3.31 11.18 -11.20
C ALA A 127 3.19 10.74 -9.72
N PRO A 128 3.43 11.64 -8.75
CA PRO A 128 3.18 11.37 -7.34
C PRO A 128 1.74 10.93 -7.12
N TYR A 129 1.54 9.80 -6.43
CA TYR A 129 0.24 9.16 -6.33
C TYR A 129 -0.19 8.97 -4.87
N LEU A 130 0.66 8.33 -4.07
CA LEU A 130 0.39 8.04 -2.66
C LEU A 130 1.61 8.37 -1.80
N ILE A 131 1.44 9.12 -0.72
CA ILE A 131 2.45 9.31 0.32
C ILE A 131 2.02 8.53 1.56
N ILE A 132 2.93 7.73 2.12
CA ILE A 132 2.69 6.96 3.33
C ILE A 132 3.65 7.42 4.43
N GLU A 133 3.09 7.71 5.60
CA GLU A 133 3.83 7.90 6.85
C GLU A 133 3.55 6.69 7.75
N CYS A 134 4.60 5.97 8.11
CA CYS A 134 4.54 4.82 8.98
C CYS A 134 4.69 5.24 10.45
N LYS A 135 3.96 4.58 11.33
CA LYS A 135 4.08 4.72 12.78
C LYS A 135 4.03 3.37 13.45
N THR A 136 4.66 3.28 14.61
CA THR A 136 4.58 2.06 15.41
C THR A 136 3.18 1.88 16.01
N ALA A 137 2.69 0.64 15.96
CA ALA A 137 1.50 0.19 16.68
C ALA A 137 1.83 -0.16 18.15
N GLY A 138 0.82 -0.20 19.02
CA GLY A 138 0.96 -0.57 20.44
C GLY A 138 1.13 0.61 21.39
N GLU A 139 0.68 0.46 22.63
CA GLU A 139 0.74 1.51 23.65
C GLU A 139 2.16 1.75 24.14
N ASN A 140 2.61 3.01 24.18
CA ASN A 140 3.74 3.42 25.01
C ASN A 140 3.25 3.86 26.39
N THR A 141 4.18 4.14 27.31
CA THR A 141 3.98 4.46 28.75
C THR A 141 2.97 5.55 29.10
N LYS A 142 2.31 6.18 28.12
CA LYS A 142 1.23 7.16 28.26
C LYS A 142 -0.11 6.70 27.63
N ASN A 143 -0.34 5.39 27.47
CA ASN A 143 -1.59 4.77 26.98
C ASN A 143 -2.03 5.17 25.56
N LYS A 144 -1.13 5.63 24.67
CA LYS A 144 -1.45 5.91 23.25
C LYS A 144 -0.31 5.50 22.32
N SER A 145 -0.62 4.78 21.25
CA SER A 145 0.36 4.41 20.22
C SER A 145 0.91 5.62 19.47
N GLU A 146 2.09 5.51 18.84
CA GLU A 146 2.61 6.58 17.97
C GLU A 146 1.68 6.86 16.79
N PHE A 147 1.02 5.82 16.27
CA PHE A 147 -0.06 5.98 15.29
C PHE A 147 -1.21 6.86 15.81
N SER A 148 -1.71 6.58 17.02
CA SER A 148 -2.80 7.37 17.62
C SER A 148 -2.37 8.82 17.89
N LYS A 149 -1.12 9.04 18.34
CA LYS A 149 -0.58 10.38 18.57
C LYS A 149 -0.48 11.18 17.28
N GLU A 150 0.09 10.58 16.22
CA GLU A 150 0.20 11.27 14.93
C GLU A 150 -1.18 11.51 14.33
N TRP A 151 -2.15 10.60 14.52
CA TRP A 151 -3.53 10.85 14.09
C TRP A 151 -4.19 12.04 14.81
N GLU A 152 -4.04 12.16 16.13
CA GLU A 152 -4.53 13.34 16.86
C GLU A 152 -3.84 14.62 16.35
N ARG A 153 -2.53 14.58 16.17
CA ARG A 153 -1.77 15.69 15.60
C ARG A 153 -2.24 16.07 14.20
N MET A 154 -2.54 15.09 13.34
CA MET A 154 -3.10 15.32 12.01
C MET A 154 -4.44 16.03 12.10
N LYS A 155 -5.35 15.62 12.98
CA LYS A 155 -6.64 16.31 13.17
C LYS A 155 -6.50 17.71 13.76
N GLU A 156 -5.42 17.99 14.47
CA GLU A 156 -5.13 19.31 15.04
C GLU A 156 -4.52 20.28 14.02
N ASN A 157 -3.51 19.84 13.24
CA ASN A 157 -2.72 20.72 12.38
C ASN A 157 -2.21 20.10 11.06
N GLY A 158 -2.71 18.93 10.67
CA GLY A 158 -2.31 18.21 9.45
C GLY A 158 -1.07 17.32 9.61
N GLY A 159 -0.35 17.42 10.73
CA GLY A 159 0.78 16.53 11.03
C GLY A 159 1.86 16.53 9.96
N GLN A 160 2.60 15.43 9.85
CA GLN A 160 3.66 15.28 8.85
C GLN A 160 3.12 15.19 7.42
N LEU A 161 2.02 14.44 7.20
CA LEU A 161 1.49 14.17 5.87
C LEU A 161 1.10 15.44 5.09
N PHE A 162 0.49 16.44 5.74
CA PHE A 162 0.16 17.70 5.06
C PHE A 162 1.39 18.57 4.76
N SER A 163 2.47 18.42 5.53
CA SER A 163 3.73 19.07 5.22
C SER A 163 4.36 18.50 3.95
N TYR A 164 4.28 17.18 3.74
CA TYR A 164 4.74 16.53 2.50
C TYR A 164 3.82 16.82 1.32
N PHE A 165 2.51 16.83 1.56
CA PHE A 165 1.54 17.17 0.53
C PHE A 165 1.77 18.58 -0.03
N GLN A 166 2.16 19.54 0.81
CA GLN A 166 2.56 20.87 0.34
C GLN A 166 3.75 20.81 -0.65
N GLN A 167 4.73 19.94 -0.40
CA GLN A 167 5.90 19.81 -1.26
C GLN A 167 5.57 19.10 -2.58
N GLU A 168 4.61 18.18 -2.55
CA GLU A 168 4.23 17.33 -3.67
C GLU A 168 2.72 17.40 -3.93
N LYS A 169 2.23 18.60 -4.27
CA LYS A 169 0.79 18.92 -4.41
C LYS A 169 0.04 18.08 -5.45
N ALA A 170 0.76 17.39 -6.34
CA ALA A 170 0.16 16.49 -7.33
C ALA A 170 -0.30 15.15 -6.72
N THR A 171 0.16 14.81 -5.51
CA THR A 171 -0.18 13.58 -4.79
C THR A 171 -1.69 13.44 -4.65
N LYS A 172 -2.22 12.23 -4.89
CA LYS A 172 -3.66 11.96 -4.85
C LYS A 172 -4.13 11.41 -3.51
N PHE A 173 -3.27 10.69 -2.80
CA PHE A 173 -3.62 10.06 -1.54
C PHE A 173 -2.54 10.24 -0.48
N LEU A 174 -2.96 10.47 0.75
CA LEU A 174 -2.09 10.44 1.93
C LEU A 174 -2.52 9.26 2.80
N CYS A 175 -1.57 8.55 3.38
CA CYS A 175 -1.85 7.38 4.20
C CYS A 175 -1.01 7.41 5.48
N LEU A 176 -1.67 7.45 6.63
CA LEU A 176 -1.03 7.08 7.90
C LEU A 176 -1.12 5.56 8.03
N TYR A 177 -0.01 4.88 8.29
CA TYR A 177 0.06 3.42 8.32
C TYR A 177 0.73 2.92 9.59
N ALA A 178 0.21 1.83 10.15
CA ALA A 178 0.86 1.07 11.20
C ALA A 178 0.60 -0.43 11.02
N SER A 179 1.53 -1.25 11.51
CA SER A 179 1.39 -2.69 11.55
C SER A 179 1.93 -3.26 12.85
N ASP A 180 1.35 -4.37 13.30
CA ASP A 180 1.81 -5.11 14.47
C ASP A 180 1.66 -6.62 14.30
N LEU A 181 2.42 -7.36 15.09
CA LEU A 181 2.19 -8.77 15.32
C LEU A 181 1.11 -8.92 16.40
N GLU A 182 -0.04 -9.49 16.04
CA GLU A 182 -1.04 -9.89 17.01
C GLU A 182 -0.66 -11.23 17.64
N ALA A 183 -0.29 -11.20 18.93
CA ALA A 183 0.26 -12.35 19.64
C ALA A 183 -0.72 -13.55 19.71
N GLU A 184 -2.02 -13.28 19.85
CA GLU A 184 -3.06 -14.29 20.03
C GLU A 184 -3.37 -15.05 18.74
N SER A 185 -3.57 -14.32 17.64
CA SER A 185 -3.91 -14.90 16.34
C SER A 185 -2.69 -15.33 15.53
N LYS A 186 -1.47 -14.97 15.98
CA LYS A 186 -0.21 -15.13 15.24
C LYS A 186 -0.35 -14.60 13.81
N SER A 187 -0.92 -13.41 13.67
CA SER A 187 -1.12 -12.76 12.38
C SER A 187 -0.57 -11.34 12.39
N ILE A 188 -0.25 -10.83 11.20
CA ILE A 188 0.14 -9.43 11.04
C ILE A 188 -1.13 -8.61 10.80
N LYS A 189 -1.45 -7.74 11.77
CA LYS A 189 -2.51 -6.76 11.63
C LYS A 189 -1.93 -5.43 11.18
N TYR A 190 -2.66 -4.73 10.33
CA TYR A 190 -2.36 -3.36 9.96
C TYR A 190 -3.55 -2.47 10.24
N GLN A 191 -3.26 -1.19 10.40
CA GLN A 191 -4.24 -0.12 10.46
C GLN A 191 -3.75 1.01 9.58
N ASN A 192 -4.66 1.62 8.83
CA ASN A 192 -4.35 2.80 8.04
C ASN A 192 -5.50 3.81 8.02
N TYR A 193 -5.14 5.07 7.79
CA TYR A 193 -6.08 6.14 7.48
C TYR A 193 -5.69 6.81 6.18
N ILE A 194 -6.59 6.72 5.20
CA ILE A 194 -6.40 7.18 3.83
C ILE A 194 -7.17 8.49 3.64
N ILE A 195 -6.50 9.51 3.12
CA ILE A 195 -7.08 10.83 2.83
C ILE A 195 -6.97 11.07 1.33
N GLN A 196 -8.06 11.49 0.71
CA GLN A 196 -8.06 11.99 -0.67
C GLN A 196 -7.52 13.42 -0.69
N ALA A 197 -6.42 13.61 -1.43
CA ALA A 197 -5.68 14.86 -1.51
C ALA A 197 -5.91 15.57 -2.87
N PHE A 198 -7.15 15.53 -3.34
CA PHE A 198 -7.58 16.19 -4.57
C PHE A 198 -9.03 16.64 -4.43
N ASP A 199 -9.42 17.62 -5.24
CA ASP A 199 -10.76 18.18 -5.17
C ASP A 199 -11.81 17.29 -5.86
N ASN A 200 -12.96 17.13 -5.22
CA ASN A 200 -14.18 16.67 -5.86
C ASN A 200 -14.99 17.91 -6.29
N ASP A 201 -14.81 18.34 -7.54
CA ASP A 201 -15.39 19.58 -8.06
C ASP A 201 -16.94 19.56 -7.99
N GLU A 202 -17.58 18.40 -8.19
CA GLU A 202 -19.03 18.22 -8.08
C GLU A 202 -19.51 18.45 -6.64
N TYR A 203 -18.89 17.77 -5.66
CA TYR A 203 -19.23 17.95 -4.24
C TYR A 203 -19.03 19.40 -3.77
N LEU A 204 -17.95 20.06 -4.19
CA LEU A 204 -17.67 21.44 -3.84
C LEU A 204 -18.73 22.40 -4.41
N GLN A 205 -19.17 22.18 -5.65
CA GLN A 205 -20.22 22.98 -6.29
C GLN A 205 -21.59 22.75 -5.66
N GLU A 206 -21.98 21.50 -5.42
CA GLU A 206 -23.28 21.15 -4.84
C GLU A 206 -23.48 21.72 -3.42
N ASN A 207 -22.38 21.87 -2.67
CA ASN A 207 -22.41 22.34 -1.28
C ASN A 207 -21.99 23.81 -1.13
N ASP A 208 -21.79 24.54 -2.25
CA ASP A 208 -21.33 25.94 -2.27
C ASP A 208 -20.04 26.18 -1.43
N ILE A 209 -19.09 25.24 -1.54
CA ILE A 209 -17.82 25.28 -0.79
C ILE A 209 -16.71 25.88 -1.67
N GLU A 210 -16.29 27.10 -1.35
CA GLU A 210 -15.24 27.77 -2.13
C GLU A 210 -13.81 27.26 -1.84
N LYS A 211 -13.58 26.75 -0.63
CA LYS A 211 -12.27 26.33 -0.12
C LYS A 211 -11.90 24.97 -0.71
N SER A 212 -10.83 24.93 -1.50
CA SER A 212 -10.40 23.76 -2.29
C SER A 212 -8.88 23.59 -2.26
N TYR A 213 -8.40 22.37 -2.49
CA TYR A 213 -6.96 22.08 -2.50
C TYR A 213 -6.25 22.83 -3.63
N LYS A 214 -6.89 22.98 -4.80
CA LYS A 214 -6.36 23.77 -5.93
C LYS A 214 -6.08 25.23 -5.56
N LYS A 215 -6.86 25.83 -4.65
CA LYS A 215 -6.68 27.21 -4.19
C LYS A 215 -5.70 27.36 -3.03
N ALA A 216 -5.30 26.27 -2.38
CA ALA A 216 -4.43 26.30 -1.21
C ALA A 216 -2.94 26.42 -1.57
N SER A 217 -2.27 27.35 -0.92
CA SER A 217 -0.88 27.74 -1.20
C SER A 217 0.14 27.04 -0.28
N ASN A 218 -0.22 26.78 0.97
CA ASN A 218 0.66 26.27 2.03
C ASN A 218 0.03 25.10 2.84
N ASN A 219 0.80 24.46 3.72
CA ASN A 219 0.32 23.33 4.53
C ASN A 219 -0.89 23.68 5.42
N THR A 220 -0.95 24.87 6.01
CA THR A 220 -2.06 25.32 6.86
C THR A 220 -3.35 25.43 6.07
N GLU A 221 -3.29 25.99 4.86
CA GLU A 221 -4.44 26.08 3.96
C GLU A 221 -4.87 24.70 3.44
N LEU A 222 -3.92 23.83 3.07
CA LEU A 222 -4.23 22.45 2.65
C LEU A 222 -4.93 21.70 3.79
N PHE A 223 -4.44 21.83 5.02
CA PHE A 223 -5.08 21.24 6.20
C PHE A 223 -6.47 21.84 6.44
N ALA A 224 -6.63 23.16 6.30
CA ALA A 224 -7.92 23.82 6.44
C ALA A 224 -8.94 23.32 5.42
N VAL A 225 -8.54 23.04 4.17
CA VAL A 225 -9.41 22.42 3.16
C VAL A 225 -9.87 21.04 3.64
N TRP A 226 -8.96 20.19 4.10
CA TRP A 226 -9.33 18.86 4.61
C TRP A 226 -10.28 18.94 5.81
N LYS A 227 -9.99 19.86 6.75
CA LYS A 227 -10.76 20.04 7.98
C LYS A 227 -12.14 20.64 7.75
N GLU A 228 -12.24 21.67 6.93
CA GLU A 228 -13.47 22.46 6.79
C GLU A 228 -14.32 21.99 5.60
N SER A 229 -13.71 21.83 4.42
CA SER A 229 -14.44 21.43 3.20
C SER A 229 -14.80 19.94 3.23
N TYR A 230 -13.84 19.11 3.61
CA TYR A 230 -13.99 17.65 3.64
C TYR A 230 -14.21 17.08 5.05
N LYS A 231 -14.40 17.94 6.07
CA LYS A 231 -14.81 17.55 7.43
C LYS A 231 -13.93 16.45 8.06
N LEU A 232 -12.62 16.52 7.82
CA LEU A 232 -11.63 15.52 8.26
C LEU A 232 -11.92 14.09 7.76
N GLN A 233 -12.57 13.95 6.59
CA GLN A 233 -12.90 12.65 6.02
C GLN A 233 -11.65 11.81 5.77
N PHE A 234 -11.75 10.53 6.12
CA PHE A 234 -10.72 9.52 5.89
C PHE A 234 -11.37 8.15 5.65
N PHE A 235 -10.61 7.22 5.09
CA PHE A 235 -11.01 5.84 4.87
C PHE A 235 -10.06 4.89 5.60
N THR A 236 -10.61 3.80 6.14
CA THR A 236 -9.83 2.74 6.82
C THR A 236 -9.52 1.55 5.91
N GLN A 237 -10.04 1.58 4.68
CA GLN A 237 -9.88 0.56 3.65
C GLN A 237 -9.82 1.24 2.29
N GLY A 238 -9.14 0.63 1.33
CA GLY A 238 -8.99 1.16 -0.03
C GLY A 238 -7.60 1.04 -0.63
N ILE A 239 -6.67 0.28 -0.03
CA ILE A 239 -5.31 0.10 -0.57
C ILE A 239 -4.88 -1.37 -0.51
N PHE A 240 -5.05 -2.00 0.65
CA PHE A 240 -4.42 -3.29 0.97
C PHE A 240 -5.42 -4.46 0.99
N GLU A 241 -6.70 -4.19 0.84
CA GLU A 241 -7.79 -5.17 0.85
C GLU A 241 -7.82 -5.93 -0.47
N ASN A 242 -8.06 -7.24 -0.46
CA ASN A 242 -7.93 -8.13 -1.64
C ASN A 242 -8.76 -7.71 -2.86
N ASP A 243 -9.86 -6.98 -2.65
CA ASP A 243 -10.73 -6.45 -3.68
C ASP A 243 -10.27 -5.10 -4.23
N VAL A 244 -9.15 -4.55 -3.77
CA VAL A 244 -8.55 -3.33 -4.28
C VAL A 244 -7.29 -3.67 -5.09
N ASN A 245 -7.26 -3.17 -6.33
CA ASN A 245 -6.12 -3.32 -7.23
C ASN A 245 -5.06 -2.23 -6.98
N ALA A 246 -3.79 -2.54 -7.25
CA ALA A 246 -2.73 -1.52 -7.24
C ALA A 246 -3.08 -0.36 -8.20
N TYR A 247 -2.73 0.87 -7.80
CA TYR A 247 -3.03 2.10 -8.55
C TYR A 247 -4.52 2.41 -8.74
N LYS A 248 -5.40 1.75 -7.96
CA LYS A 248 -6.86 1.91 -7.97
C LYS A 248 -7.39 2.11 -6.54
N ILE A 249 -6.81 3.09 -5.85
CA ILE A 249 -7.09 3.34 -4.42
C ILE A 249 -8.55 3.76 -4.26
N LEU A 250 -9.25 3.18 -3.28
CA LEU A 250 -10.70 3.30 -3.03
C LEU A 250 -11.62 2.72 -4.13
N GLU A 251 -11.09 2.28 -5.27
CA GLU A 251 -11.87 1.61 -6.31
C GLU A 251 -11.93 0.10 -6.00
N THR A 252 -13.03 -0.34 -5.38
CA THR A 252 -13.25 -1.78 -5.16
C THR A 252 -13.56 -2.47 -6.46
N THR A 253 -12.82 -3.53 -6.75
CA THR A 253 -13.04 -4.43 -7.89
C THR A 253 -14.00 -5.54 -7.47
N PRO A 254 -14.99 -5.89 -8.30
CA PRO A 254 -15.84 -7.05 -8.03
C PRO A 254 -14.99 -8.31 -7.90
N THR A 255 -15.00 -8.95 -6.73
CA THR A 255 -14.32 -10.23 -6.53
C THR A 255 -15.30 -11.38 -6.67
N PHE A 256 -14.78 -12.56 -7.02
CA PHE A 256 -15.59 -13.77 -7.11
C PHE A 256 -16.33 -14.08 -5.80
N SER A 257 -15.69 -13.81 -4.65
CA SER A 257 -16.31 -13.95 -3.33
C SER A 257 -17.53 -13.04 -3.17
N LYS A 258 -17.43 -11.75 -3.52
CA LYS A 258 -18.57 -10.83 -3.49
C LYS A 258 -19.69 -11.24 -4.45
N LEU A 259 -19.35 -11.69 -5.66
CA LEU A 259 -20.34 -12.19 -6.63
C LEU A 259 -21.13 -13.41 -6.12
N LYS A 260 -20.50 -14.24 -5.27
CA LYS A 260 -21.14 -15.39 -4.63
C LYS A 260 -22.09 -14.97 -3.51
N GLU A 261 -21.70 -13.99 -2.71
CA GLU A 261 -22.53 -13.43 -1.62
C GLU A 261 -23.76 -12.68 -2.16
N GLU A 262 -23.62 -11.97 -3.29
CA GLU A 262 -24.71 -11.24 -3.93
C GLU A 262 -25.77 -12.12 -4.62
N GLY A 263 -25.64 -13.46 -4.58
CA GLY A 263 -26.59 -14.40 -5.21
C GLY A 263 -26.56 -14.42 -6.75
N LYS A 264 -25.95 -13.42 -7.39
CA LYS A 264 -25.77 -13.29 -8.86
C LYS A 264 -24.98 -14.43 -9.48
N TYR A 265 -24.18 -15.14 -8.69
CA TYR A 265 -23.49 -16.36 -9.13
C TYR A 265 -24.43 -17.41 -9.71
N HIS A 266 -25.61 -17.62 -9.09
CA HIS A 266 -26.55 -18.62 -9.58
C HIS A 266 -27.15 -18.23 -10.95
N GLU A 267 -27.37 -16.95 -11.18
CA GLU A 267 -27.82 -16.42 -12.47
C GLU A 267 -26.72 -16.56 -13.53
N PHE A 268 -25.49 -16.17 -13.20
CA PHE A 268 -24.35 -16.32 -14.11
C PHE A 268 -24.10 -17.80 -14.47
N ALA A 269 -24.13 -18.69 -13.49
CA ALA A 269 -23.98 -20.14 -13.71
C ALA A 269 -25.15 -20.74 -14.52
N LYS A 270 -26.36 -20.16 -14.44
CA LYS A 270 -27.52 -20.54 -15.26
C LYS A 270 -27.35 -20.09 -16.71
N ILE A 271 -26.83 -18.88 -16.93
CA ILE A 271 -26.50 -18.36 -18.28
C ILE A 271 -25.42 -19.23 -18.94
N LEU A 272 -24.32 -19.51 -18.24
CA LEU A 272 -23.25 -20.38 -18.77
C LEU A 272 -23.76 -21.77 -19.16
N ARG A 273 -24.63 -22.37 -18.33
CA ARG A 273 -25.30 -23.64 -18.64
C ARG A 273 -26.25 -23.54 -19.85
N LYS A 274 -27.06 -22.48 -19.92
CA LYS A 274 -27.99 -22.23 -21.05
C LYS A 274 -27.25 -22.13 -22.38
N HIS A 275 -26.06 -21.52 -22.39
CA HIS A 275 -25.24 -21.34 -23.59
C HIS A 275 -24.20 -22.45 -23.79
N ASN A 276 -24.29 -23.55 -23.04
CA ASN A 276 -23.42 -24.71 -23.15
C ASN A 276 -21.91 -24.37 -23.07
N ILE A 277 -21.60 -23.41 -22.19
CA ILE A 277 -20.25 -22.93 -21.89
C ILE A 277 -19.75 -23.70 -20.67
N SER A 278 -19.31 -24.94 -20.89
CA SER A 278 -18.88 -25.87 -19.83
C SER A 278 -17.40 -26.26 -19.92
N GLY A 279 -16.74 -26.04 -21.06
CA GLY A 279 -15.33 -26.37 -21.26
C GLY A 279 -14.40 -25.19 -20.97
N LYS A 280 -13.44 -25.36 -20.06
CA LYS A 280 -12.47 -24.32 -19.64
C LYS A 280 -11.71 -23.68 -20.81
N GLU A 281 -11.30 -24.48 -21.80
CA GLU A 281 -10.44 -24.02 -22.90
C GLU A 281 -11.16 -23.07 -23.87
N ASN A 282 -12.48 -23.22 -24.06
CA ASN A 282 -13.26 -22.44 -25.03
C ASN A 282 -14.31 -21.54 -24.36
N ALA A 283 -14.28 -21.40 -23.03
CA ALA A 283 -15.28 -20.64 -22.30
C ALA A 283 -15.16 -19.13 -22.54
N LEU A 284 -13.93 -18.63 -22.62
CA LEU A 284 -13.67 -17.21 -22.82
C LEU A 284 -14.11 -16.76 -24.20
N ASP A 285 -13.73 -17.46 -25.27
CA ASP A 285 -14.10 -17.12 -26.65
C ASP A 285 -15.62 -17.11 -26.85
N LYS A 286 -16.32 -18.09 -26.27
CA LYS A 286 -17.79 -18.14 -26.32
C LYS A 286 -18.43 -16.98 -25.57
N LEU A 287 -17.89 -16.61 -24.40
CA LEU A 287 -18.38 -15.46 -23.64
C LEU A 287 -18.15 -14.15 -24.40
N VAL A 288 -16.94 -13.95 -24.94
CA VAL A 288 -16.59 -12.77 -25.74
C VAL A 288 -17.49 -12.67 -26.96
N ASN A 289 -17.72 -13.76 -27.69
CA ASN A 289 -18.63 -13.77 -28.84
C ASN A 289 -20.08 -13.43 -28.46
N ILE A 290 -20.59 -13.93 -27.32
CA ILE A 290 -21.94 -13.56 -26.83
C ILE A 290 -22.00 -12.08 -26.48
N PHE A 291 -20.98 -11.53 -25.82
CA PHE A 291 -20.91 -10.09 -25.52
C PHE A 291 -20.84 -9.26 -26.80
N LEU A 292 -20.03 -9.66 -27.79
CA LEU A 292 -19.95 -8.97 -29.08
C LEU A 292 -21.27 -9.00 -29.83
N CYS A 293 -21.97 -10.14 -29.88
CA CYS A 293 -23.31 -10.23 -30.46
C CYS A 293 -24.29 -9.29 -29.74
N LYS A 294 -24.25 -9.24 -28.40
CA LYS A 294 -25.14 -8.37 -27.62
C LYS A 294 -24.84 -6.89 -27.83
N ILE A 295 -23.57 -6.50 -27.84
CA ILE A 295 -23.14 -5.13 -28.16
C ILE A 295 -23.57 -4.77 -29.57
N TYR A 296 -23.40 -5.67 -30.54
CA TYR A 296 -23.85 -5.46 -31.91
C TYR A 296 -25.36 -5.29 -31.98
N ASP A 297 -26.14 -6.18 -31.37
CA ASP A 297 -27.60 -6.05 -31.32
C ASP A 297 -28.04 -4.73 -30.66
N GLU A 298 -27.40 -4.31 -29.57
CA GLU A 298 -27.73 -3.04 -28.91
C GLU A 298 -27.27 -1.81 -29.69
N SER A 299 -26.14 -1.89 -30.40
CA SER A 299 -25.60 -0.77 -31.16
C SER A 299 -26.22 -0.63 -32.55
N PHE A 300 -26.83 -1.70 -33.09
CA PHE A 300 -27.34 -1.74 -34.47
C PHE A 300 -28.84 -2.10 -34.58
N ASN A 301 -29.52 -2.59 -33.53
CA ASN A 301 -30.97 -2.84 -33.53
C ASN A 301 -31.79 -1.83 -32.71
N GLU A 302 -31.37 -0.55 -32.61
CA GLU A 302 -32.26 0.52 -32.14
C GLU A 302 -33.43 0.83 -33.11
N THR A 303 -33.59 0.09 -34.22
CA THR A 303 -34.61 0.38 -35.25
C THR A 303 -35.79 -0.59 -35.35
N LEU A 304 -36.09 -1.40 -34.34
CA LEU A 304 -37.38 -2.11 -34.30
C LEU A 304 -38.02 -2.00 -32.91
N SER A 305 -38.78 -0.93 -32.74
CA SER A 305 -39.84 -0.81 -31.73
C SER A 305 -40.93 -1.87 -31.97
N PHE A 306 -41.38 -2.50 -30.89
CA PHE A 306 -42.78 -2.91 -30.72
C PHE A 306 -43.28 -2.35 -29.39
#